data_AF-A0A1Q5UCX7-F1
#
_entry.id   AF-A0A1Q5UCX7-F1
#
_cell.length_a   1.000
_cell.length_b   1.000
_cell.length_c   1.000
_cell.angle_alpha   90.00
_cell.angle_beta   90.00
_cell.angle_gamma   90.00
#
_symmetry.space_group_name_H-M   'P 1'
#
loop_
_entity.id
_entity.type
_entity.pdbx_description
1 polymer ?
#
loop_
_entity_poly.entity_id
_entity_poly.type
_entity_poly.pdbx_seq_one_letter_code
_entity_poly.pdbx_strand_id
1 'polypeptide(L)'
;MRVLIRDGQVDMPNYVRKAQADHEKGLDSGSTTVFGSLLRSNLPPSEKGLQRMTEEGFSLFAAGTETVSWALTVITYHLLSKPVMLKRLSEEIHQVVDETGQVPSWTALEKLPYLGAVIHEGLRLSYGLASRTSRVPTGEDLVYQGEWTPPGTPSSRADPIPVSYVIPRGSAIGMSAVIVHHDESIFPDSNAFRPERWLDEQNRHRKELDRALLAFSKGSRGCIGIK
;
A
#
# COMPACT_ATOMS: atom_id res chain seq x y z
N MET A 1 -14.93 -17.84 3.83
CA MET A 1 -15.82 -17.47 2.70
C MET A 1 -17.24 -17.10 3.11
N ARG A 2 -17.92 -17.85 4.02
CA ARG A 2 -19.30 -17.50 4.46
C ARG A 2 -19.44 -16.10 5.08
N VAL A 3 -18.44 -15.65 5.84
CA VAL A 3 -18.42 -14.31 6.47
C VAL A 3 -18.37 -13.21 5.40
N LEU A 4 -17.39 -13.23 4.50
CA LEU A 4 -17.29 -12.28 3.38
C LEU A 4 -18.54 -12.18 2.49
N ILE A 5 -19.19 -13.31 2.21
CA ILE A 5 -20.44 -13.32 1.43
C ILE A 5 -21.56 -12.59 2.19
N ARG A 6 -21.69 -12.86 3.49
CA ARG A 6 -22.66 -12.16 4.34
C ARG A 6 -22.34 -10.67 4.42
N ASP A 7 -21.07 -10.31 4.63
CA ASP A 7 -20.64 -8.91 4.72
C ASP A 7 -21.01 -8.15 3.44
N GLY A 8 -20.74 -8.74 2.25
CA GLY A 8 -21.04 -8.11 0.97
C GLY A 8 -22.52 -8.10 0.58
N GLN A 9 -23.27 -9.18 0.88
CA GLN A 9 -24.66 -9.33 0.40
C GLN A 9 -25.72 -8.89 1.41
N VAL A 10 -25.39 -8.82 2.70
CA VAL A 10 -26.34 -8.53 3.77
C VAL A 10 -25.94 -7.28 4.52
N ASP A 11 -24.74 -7.26 5.10
CA ASP A 11 -24.38 -6.21 6.05
C ASP A 11 -24.05 -4.88 5.32
N MET A 12 -23.31 -4.92 4.21
CA MET A 12 -22.98 -3.72 3.43
C MET A 12 -24.23 -3.00 2.86
N PRO A 13 -25.20 -3.67 2.22
CA PRO A 13 -26.46 -3.03 1.82
C PRO A 13 -27.21 -2.41 3.01
N ASN A 14 -27.20 -3.05 4.17
CA ASN A 14 -27.86 -2.51 5.36
C ASN A 14 -27.19 -1.24 5.87
N TYR A 15 -25.86 -1.16 5.85
CA TYR A 15 -25.12 0.07 6.17
C TYR A 15 -25.44 1.20 5.20
N VAL A 16 -25.50 0.90 3.89
CA VAL A 16 -25.85 1.90 2.88
C VAL A 16 -27.28 2.41 3.06
N ARG A 17 -28.27 1.52 3.25
CA ARG A 17 -29.66 1.92 3.51
C ARG A 17 -29.77 2.81 4.74
N LYS A 18 -29.06 2.46 5.82
CA LYS A 18 -29.01 3.28 7.02
C LYS A 18 -28.42 4.66 6.73
N ALA A 19 -27.28 4.72 6.04
CA ALA A 19 -26.64 5.99 5.69
C ALA A 19 -27.53 6.88 4.82
N GLN A 20 -28.26 6.31 3.86
CA GLN A 20 -29.24 7.02 3.03
C GLN A 20 -30.40 7.55 3.89
N ALA A 21 -30.98 6.72 4.75
CA ALA A 21 -32.07 7.14 5.63
C ALA A 21 -31.64 8.22 6.63
N ASP A 22 -30.42 8.15 7.16
CA ASP A 22 -29.87 9.17 8.06
C ASP A 22 -29.64 10.48 7.30
N HIS A 23 -29.15 10.43 6.06
CA HIS A 23 -28.96 11.60 5.20
C HIS A 23 -30.28 12.28 4.83
N GLU A 24 -31.31 11.52 4.45
CA GLU A 24 -32.66 12.05 4.16
C GLU A 24 -33.28 12.77 5.36
N LYS A 25 -32.95 12.31 6.58
CA LYS A 25 -33.40 12.93 7.85
C LYS A 25 -32.50 14.08 8.32
N GLY A 26 -31.41 14.38 7.61
CA GLY A 26 -30.43 15.39 8.02
C GLY A 26 -29.59 15.01 9.26
N LEU A 27 -29.60 13.72 9.63
CA LEU A 27 -28.91 13.18 10.81
C LEU A 27 -27.42 12.90 10.56
N ASP A 28 -26.95 13.08 9.32
CA ASP A 28 -25.54 12.92 8.95
C ASP A 28 -24.73 14.23 9.07
N SER A 29 -25.35 15.31 9.56
CA SER A 29 -24.74 16.61 9.79
C SER A 29 -23.63 16.53 10.84
N GLY A 30 -22.38 16.46 10.38
CA GLY A 30 -21.17 16.35 11.22
C GLY A 30 -20.50 14.97 11.21
N SER A 31 -21.14 13.95 10.61
CA SER A 31 -20.54 12.61 10.47
C SER A 31 -19.65 12.53 9.22
N THR A 32 -18.34 12.35 9.41
CA THR A 32 -17.33 12.10 8.37
C THR A 32 -17.21 10.61 8.05
N THR A 33 -18.32 9.98 7.66
CA THR A 33 -18.27 8.64 7.06
C THR A 33 -18.04 8.74 5.56
N VAL A 34 -17.53 7.66 4.96
CA VAL A 34 -17.40 7.53 3.50
C VAL A 34 -18.76 7.69 2.83
N PHE A 35 -19.79 6.98 3.30
CA PHE A 35 -21.12 7.07 2.72
C PHE A 35 -21.75 8.45 2.88
N GLY A 36 -21.63 9.09 4.06
CA GLY A 36 -22.12 10.46 4.25
C GLY A 36 -21.42 11.44 3.30
N SER A 37 -20.11 11.29 3.10
CA SER A 37 -19.34 12.13 2.17
C SER A 37 -19.77 11.93 0.71
N LEU A 38 -20.05 10.69 0.30
CA LEU A 38 -20.56 10.37 -1.03
C LEU A 38 -21.97 10.92 -1.26
N LEU A 39 -22.86 10.82 -0.27
CA LEU A 39 -24.23 11.32 -0.38
C LEU A 39 -24.28 12.86 -0.50
N ARG A 40 -23.39 13.57 0.20
CA ARG A 40 -23.27 15.04 0.14
C ARG A 40 -22.50 15.59 -1.05
N SER A 41 -21.79 14.74 -1.80
CA SER A 41 -20.98 15.19 -2.94
C SER A 41 -21.85 15.63 -4.13
N ASN A 42 -21.22 16.20 -5.14
CA ASN A 42 -21.86 16.54 -6.42
C ASN A 42 -21.97 15.36 -7.41
N LEU A 43 -21.76 14.12 -6.95
CA LEU A 43 -21.93 12.93 -7.79
C LEU A 43 -23.36 12.82 -8.32
N PRO A 44 -23.53 12.29 -9.55
CA PRO A 44 -24.86 12.10 -10.13
C PRO A 44 -25.67 11.08 -9.30
N PRO A 45 -27.01 11.15 -9.31
CA PRO A 45 -27.86 10.23 -8.54
C PRO A 45 -27.59 8.75 -8.81
N SER A 46 -27.18 8.39 -10.04
CA SER A 46 -26.80 7.03 -10.41
C SER A 46 -25.63 6.47 -9.58
N GLU A 47 -24.68 7.33 -9.18
CA GLU A 47 -23.54 6.93 -8.35
C GLU A 47 -23.88 6.83 -6.86
N LYS A 48 -25.05 7.36 -6.45
CA LYS A 48 -25.54 7.35 -5.07
C LYS A 48 -26.61 6.27 -4.83
N GLY A 49 -26.87 5.43 -5.83
CA GLY A 49 -27.80 4.31 -5.72
C GLY A 49 -27.31 3.23 -4.76
N LEU A 50 -28.25 2.49 -4.17
CA LEU A 50 -27.98 1.43 -3.19
C LEU A 50 -26.94 0.41 -3.70
N GLN A 51 -27.12 -0.09 -4.93
CA GLN A 51 -26.20 -1.07 -5.51
C GLN A 51 -24.79 -0.50 -5.64
N ARG A 52 -24.67 0.68 -6.27
CA ARG A 52 -23.37 1.31 -6.53
C ARG A 52 -22.61 1.60 -5.24
N MET A 53 -23.27 2.18 -4.24
CA MET A 53 -22.67 2.45 -2.94
C MET A 53 -22.33 1.18 -2.17
N THR A 54 -23.11 0.10 -2.34
CA THR A 54 -22.78 -1.21 -1.74
C THR A 54 -21.49 -1.77 -2.34
N GLU A 55 -21.38 -1.75 -3.68
CA GLU A 55 -20.18 -2.22 -4.38
C GLU A 55 -18.93 -1.43 -3.98
N GLU A 56 -19.02 -0.10 -3.93
CA GLU A 56 -17.91 0.76 -3.48
C GLU A 56 -17.57 0.56 -2.00
N GLY A 57 -18.58 0.44 -1.14
CA GLY A 57 -18.39 0.16 0.28
C GLY A 57 -17.67 -1.16 0.53
N PHE A 58 -18.08 -2.21 -0.20
CA PHE A 58 -17.44 -3.51 -0.12
C PHE A 58 -16.02 -3.49 -0.68
N SER A 59 -15.79 -2.78 -1.80
CA SER A 59 -14.46 -2.60 -2.38
C SER A 59 -13.49 -1.95 -1.39
N LEU A 60 -13.91 -0.86 -0.74
CA LEU A 60 -13.10 -0.18 0.29
C LEU A 60 -12.84 -1.07 1.51
N PHE A 61 -13.88 -1.74 2.00
CA PHE A 61 -13.75 -2.66 3.14
C PHE A 61 -12.77 -3.79 2.85
N ALA A 62 -12.92 -4.47 1.72
CA ALA A 62 -12.05 -5.59 1.34
C ALA A 62 -10.61 -5.12 1.13
N ALA A 63 -10.41 -4.01 0.41
CA ALA A 63 -9.08 -3.46 0.13
C ALA A 63 -8.34 -3.05 1.41
N GLY A 64 -9.03 -2.41 2.37
CA GLY A 64 -8.44 -1.93 3.62
C GLY A 64 -8.27 -3.00 4.70
N THR A 65 -8.99 -4.12 4.62
CA THR A 65 -8.96 -5.15 5.67
C THR A 65 -7.89 -6.21 5.43
N GLU A 66 -7.94 -6.87 4.26
CA GLU A 66 -7.08 -8.04 4.00
C GLU A 66 -5.61 -7.64 3.90
N THR A 67 -5.32 -6.56 3.19
CA THR A 67 -3.94 -6.09 2.96
C THR A 67 -3.26 -5.67 4.26
N VAL A 68 -3.96 -4.94 5.13
CA VAL A 68 -3.46 -4.50 6.44
C VAL A 68 -3.27 -5.68 7.38
N SER A 69 -4.25 -6.59 7.44
CA SER A 69 -4.18 -7.80 8.26
C SER A 69 -2.96 -8.66 7.88
N TRP A 70 -2.70 -8.79 6.58
CA TRP A 70 -1.54 -9.51 6.08
C TRP A 70 -0.22 -8.82 6.46
N ALA A 71 -0.10 -7.51 6.25
CA ALA A 71 1.10 -6.76 6.62
C ALA A 71 1.40 -6.86 8.13
N LEU A 72 0.39 -6.71 8.99
CA LEU A 72 0.52 -6.87 10.43
C LEU A 72 0.92 -8.29 10.82
N THR A 73 0.39 -9.31 10.14
CA THR A 73 0.77 -10.71 10.37
C THR A 73 2.24 -10.94 10.09
N VAL A 74 2.73 -10.47 8.93
CA VAL A 74 4.14 -10.59 8.53
C VAL A 74 5.07 -9.87 9.52
N ILE A 75 4.73 -8.63 9.90
CA ILE A 75 5.49 -7.86 10.89
C ILE A 75 5.55 -8.61 12.22
N THR A 76 4.39 -9.04 12.73
CA THR A 76 4.28 -9.71 14.03
C THR A 76 5.08 -11.01 14.06
N TYR A 77 4.98 -11.83 13.01
CA TYR A 77 5.76 -13.05 12.88
C TYR A 77 7.27 -12.77 12.97
N HIS A 78 7.76 -11.76 12.25
CA HIS A 78 9.18 -11.44 12.24
C HIS A 78 9.69 -10.84 13.55
N LEU A 79 8.87 -10.05 14.25
CA LEU A 79 9.20 -9.53 15.57
C LEU A 79 9.25 -10.66 16.62
N LEU A 80 8.24 -11.53 16.66
CA LEU A 80 8.18 -12.63 17.61
C LEU A 80 9.29 -13.67 17.40
N SER A 81 9.72 -13.88 16.15
CA SER A 81 10.85 -14.77 15.83
C SER A 81 12.22 -14.14 16.08
N LYS A 82 12.30 -12.84 16.38
CA LYS A 82 13.56 -12.11 16.61
C LYS A 82 13.48 -11.28 17.91
N PRO A 83 13.72 -11.91 19.08
CA PRO A 83 13.54 -11.24 20.38
C PRO A 83 14.33 -9.94 20.55
N VAL A 84 15.54 -9.85 19.96
CA VAL A 84 16.36 -8.63 19.99
C VAL A 84 15.68 -7.47 19.26
N MET A 85 15.05 -7.75 18.13
CA MET A 85 14.33 -6.76 17.32
C MET A 85 13.05 -6.29 18.00
N LEU A 86 12.29 -7.24 18.56
CA LEU A 86 11.11 -6.94 19.37
C LEU A 86 11.48 -6.07 20.57
N LYS A 87 12.54 -6.45 21.31
CA LYS A 87 13.02 -5.68 22.47
C LYS A 87 13.36 -4.24 22.07
N ARG A 88 14.13 -4.04 21.00
CA ARG A 88 14.49 -2.71 20.50
C ARG A 88 13.27 -1.86 20.13
N LEU A 89 12.30 -2.45 19.42
CA LEU A 89 11.06 -1.75 19.08
C LEU A 89 10.24 -1.39 20.31
N SER A 90 10.11 -2.32 21.26
CA SER A 90 9.41 -2.07 22.53
C SER A 90 10.08 -0.96 23.33
N GLU A 91 11.41 -0.95 23.41
CA GLU A 91 12.17 0.13 24.08
C GLU A 91 11.94 1.50 23.44
N GLU A 92 11.85 1.58 22.11
CA GLU A 92 11.55 2.84 21.41
C GLU A 92 10.11 3.30 21.67
N ILE A 93 9.13 2.39 21.59
CA ILE A 93 7.71 2.71 21.83
C ILE A 93 7.49 3.17 23.27
N HIS A 94 8.14 2.55 24.26
CA HIS A 94 8.02 2.96 25.66
C HIS A 94 8.54 4.37 25.96
N GLN A 95 9.27 5.02 25.03
CA GLN A 95 9.70 6.41 25.21
C GLN A 95 8.55 7.41 25.02
N VAL A 96 7.48 7.01 24.34
CA VAL A 96 6.32 7.87 24.03
C VAL A 96 5.01 7.39 24.63
N VAL A 97 4.98 6.18 25.19
CA VAL A 97 3.84 5.65 25.94
C VAL A 97 3.97 6.10 27.39
N ASP A 98 2.95 6.77 27.90
CA ASP A 98 2.90 7.20 29.30
C ASP A 98 2.50 6.06 30.25
N GLU A 99 2.72 6.25 31.55
CA GLU A 99 2.33 5.28 32.59
C GLU A 99 0.81 5.10 32.71
N THR A 100 0.01 5.95 32.04
CA THR A 100 -1.45 5.87 32.07
C THR A 100 -2.00 4.82 31.10
N GLY A 101 -1.14 4.26 30.24
CA GLY A 101 -1.52 3.27 29.23
C GLY A 101 -2.30 3.88 28.07
N GLN A 102 -2.28 5.21 27.90
CA GLN A 102 -2.88 5.86 26.75
C GLN A 102 -2.05 5.63 25.50
N VAL A 103 -2.73 5.40 24.37
CA VAL A 103 -2.07 5.25 23.07
C VAL A 103 -1.46 6.60 22.68
N PRO A 104 -0.16 6.65 22.31
CA PRO A 104 0.49 7.89 21.91
C PRO A 104 -0.21 8.55 20.71
N SER A 105 -0.08 9.87 20.60
CA SER A 105 -0.61 10.57 19.43
C SER A 105 0.08 10.11 18.14
N TRP A 106 -0.63 10.22 17.02
CA TRP A 106 -0.09 9.91 15.70
C TRP A 106 1.25 10.64 15.45
N THR A 107 1.30 11.93 15.75
CA THR A 107 2.51 12.76 15.61
C THR A 107 3.68 12.32 16.51
N ALA A 108 3.40 11.68 17.64
CA ALA A 108 4.44 11.08 18.47
C ALA A 108 4.98 9.80 17.83
N LEU A 109 4.10 8.93 17.32
CA LEU A 109 4.47 7.67 16.66
C LEU A 109 5.25 7.89 15.36
N GLU A 110 4.89 8.90 14.56
CA GLU A 110 5.61 9.24 13.30
C GLU A 110 7.07 9.62 13.51
N LYS A 111 7.43 10.06 14.73
CA LYS A 111 8.81 10.45 15.07
C LYS A 111 9.68 9.28 15.50
N LEU A 112 9.12 8.08 15.63
CA LEU A 112 9.84 6.88 16.04
C LEU A 112 10.52 6.22 14.83
N PRO A 113 11.84 6.40 14.63
CA PRO A 113 12.50 5.94 13.43
C PRO A 113 12.49 4.41 13.29
N TYR A 114 12.66 3.66 14.38
CA TYR A 114 12.70 2.21 14.30
C TYR A 114 11.32 1.59 14.05
N LEU A 115 10.26 2.13 14.65
CA LEU A 115 8.88 1.78 14.32
C LEU A 115 8.59 2.02 12.83
N GLY A 116 8.97 3.21 12.32
CA GLY A 116 8.87 3.53 10.90
C GLY A 116 9.60 2.49 10.04
N ALA A 117 10.85 2.17 10.39
CA ALA A 117 11.66 1.19 9.69
C ALA A 117 11.05 -0.24 9.71
N VAL A 118 10.46 -0.67 10.83
CA VAL A 118 9.76 -1.95 10.96
C VAL A 118 8.53 -1.99 10.05
N ILE A 119 7.76 -0.90 9.99
CA ILE A 119 6.59 -0.80 9.11
C ILE A 119 7.02 -0.86 7.63
N HIS A 120 8.05 -0.11 7.24
CA HIS A 120 8.54 -0.12 5.86
C HIS A 120 9.05 -1.51 5.44
N GLU A 121 9.79 -2.20 6.32
CA GLU A 121 10.27 -3.55 6.04
C GLU A 121 9.13 -4.57 6.00
N GLY A 122 8.14 -4.42 6.87
CA GLY A 122 6.90 -5.18 6.84
C GLY A 122 6.13 -5.04 5.55
N LEU A 123 5.96 -3.81 5.07
CA LEU A 123 5.31 -3.51 3.79
C LEU A 123 6.11 -4.07 2.61
N ARG A 124 7.45 -4.05 2.69
CA ARG A 124 8.31 -4.64 1.66
C ARG A 124 8.07 -6.15 1.57
N LEU A 125 8.05 -6.86 2.69
CA LEU A 125 7.93 -8.33 2.72
C LEU A 125 6.50 -8.86 2.73
N SER A 126 5.50 -8.01 2.96
CA SER A 126 4.09 -8.37 2.74
C SER A 126 3.67 -8.20 1.28
N TYR A 127 4.46 -7.48 0.49
CA TYR A 127 4.32 -7.21 -0.94
C TYR A 127 3.06 -6.45 -1.38
N GLY A 128 2.09 -6.26 -0.48
CA GLY A 128 0.76 -5.77 -0.85
C GLY A 128 0.09 -6.72 -1.84
N LEU A 129 -0.10 -6.26 -3.09
CA LEU A 129 -0.63 -7.09 -4.16
C LEU A 129 0.51 -7.74 -4.97
N ALA A 130 0.71 -9.05 -4.78
CA ALA A 130 1.79 -9.80 -5.47
C ALA A 130 1.55 -9.99 -6.98
N SER A 131 0.29 -9.88 -7.44
CA SER A 131 -0.06 -10.02 -8.85
C SER A 131 0.50 -8.89 -9.71
N ARG A 132 0.65 -9.12 -11.01
CA ARG A 132 1.04 -8.06 -11.95
C ARG A 132 -0.10 -7.06 -12.12
N THR A 133 0.11 -5.82 -11.71
CA THR A 133 -0.87 -4.74 -11.88
C THR A 133 -0.87 -4.22 -13.31
N SER A 134 -1.35 -5.02 -14.25
CA SER A 134 -1.25 -4.72 -15.67
C SER A 134 -2.08 -3.51 -16.10
N ARG A 135 -1.57 -2.80 -17.10
CA ARG A 135 -2.27 -1.76 -17.85
C ARG A 135 -2.29 -2.17 -19.31
N VAL A 136 -3.40 -1.86 -19.98
CA VAL A 136 -3.60 -2.18 -21.40
C VAL A 136 -3.90 -0.87 -22.12
N PRO A 137 -2.96 -0.32 -22.90
CA PRO A 137 -3.20 0.85 -23.73
C PRO A 137 -4.04 0.42 -24.93
N THR A 138 -5.33 0.77 -24.98
CA THR A 138 -6.22 0.33 -26.06
C THR A 138 -6.29 1.33 -27.21
N GLY A 139 -5.97 2.61 -26.96
CA GLY A 139 -6.08 3.69 -27.94
C GLY A 139 -4.80 3.98 -28.73
N GLU A 140 -3.64 3.54 -28.24
CA GLU A 140 -2.34 3.94 -28.79
C GLU A 140 -1.29 2.85 -28.64
N ASP A 141 -0.34 2.83 -29.56
CA ASP A 141 0.87 2.02 -29.45
C ASP A 141 1.85 2.78 -28.54
N LEU A 142 2.48 2.08 -27.59
CA LEU A 142 3.46 2.71 -26.70
C LEU A 142 4.85 2.60 -27.32
N VAL A 143 5.60 3.69 -27.31
CA VAL A 143 6.98 3.71 -27.78
C VAL A 143 7.90 3.72 -26.57
N TYR A 144 8.58 2.61 -26.33
CA TYR A 144 9.69 2.55 -25.37
C TYR A 144 10.95 3.09 -26.04
N GLN A 145 11.57 4.11 -25.45
CA GLN A 145 12.86 4.64 -25.84
C GLN A 145 13.79 4.60 -24.64
N GLY A 146 14.95 3.97 -24.81
CA GLY A 146 15.93 3.87 -23.74
C GLY A 146 17.26 3.39 -24.26
N GLU A 147 18.16 3.10 -23.32
CA GLU A 147 19.47 2.56 -23.62
C GLU A 147 19.59 1.16 -23.03
N TRP A 148 20.24 0.26 -23.76
CA TRP A 148 20.45 -1.11 -23.32
C TRP A 148 21.92 -1.48 -23.43
N THR A 149 22.48 -2.01 -22.35
CA THR A 149 23.81 -2.61 -22.35
C THR A 149 23.65 -4.13 -22.30
N PRO A 150 24.15 -4.89 -23.29
CA PRO A 150 24.08 -6.33 -23.27
C PRO A 150 24.76 -6.91 -22.00
N PRO A 151 24.12 -7.88 -21.31
CA PRO A 151 24.75 -8.56 -20.18
C PRO A 151 26.10 -9.17 -20.59
N GLY A 152 27.14 -8.96 -19.77
CA GLY A 152 28.50 -9.46 -20.03
C GLY A 152 29.42 -8.52 -20.83
N THR A 153 28.95 -7.32 -21.17
CA THR A 153 29.81 -6.30 -21.81
C THR A 153 30.83 -5.76 -20.79
N PRO A 154 32.16 -5.84 -21.05
CA PRO A 154 33.16 -5.28 -20.15
C PRO A 154 32.93 -3.77 -19.97
N SER A 155 33.09 -3.26 -18.75
CA SER A 155 32.84 -1.85 -18.40
C SER A 155 33.63 -0.85 -19.25
N SER A 156 34.76 -1.27 -19.82
CA SER A 156 35.58 -0.47 -20.74
C SER A 156 35.04 -0.37 -22.18
N ARG A 157 33.94 -1.06 -22.51
CA ARG A 157 33.27 -1.08 -23.82
C ARG A 157 31.74 -0.99 -23.72
N ALA A 158 31.23 -0.60 -22.56
CA ALA A 158 29.80 -0.57 -22.27
C ALA A 158 29.12 0.70 -22.82
N ASP A 159 29.34 1.01 -24.10
CA ASP A 159 28.57 2.07 -24.75
C ASP A 159 27.11 1.60 -24.84
N PRO A 160 26.16 2.31 -24.20
CA PRO A 160 24.77 1.91 -24.21
C PRO A 160 24.19 1.97 -25.63
N ILE A 161 23.47 0.93 -26.03
CA ILE A 161 22.83 0.89 -27.36
C ILE A 161 21.47 1.58 -27.25
N PRO A 162 21.18 2.61 -28.07
CA PRO A 162 19.85 3.20 -28.10
C PRO A 162 18.84 2.18 -28.65
N VAL A 163 17.79 1.93 -27.89
CA VAL A 163 16.69 1.03 -28.23
C VAL A 163 15.42 1.85 -28.37
N SER A 164 14.73 1.68 -29.51
CA SER A 164 13.37 2.14 -29.72
C SER A 164 12.51 0.92 -30.03
N TYR A 165 11.49 0.68 -29.21
CA TYR A 165 10.60 -0.47 -29.37
C TYR A 165 9.15 -0.03 -29.30
N VAL A 166 8.35 -0.44 -30.27
CA VAL A 166 6.91 -0.20 -30.29
C VAL A 166 6.22 -1.36 -29.63
N ILE A 167 5.54 -1.09 -28.52
CA ILE A 167 4.65 -2.02 -27.83
C ILE A 167 3.24 -1.79 -28.40
N PRO A 168 2.68 -2.75 -29.15
CA PRO A 168 1.38 -2.57 -29.80
C PRO A 168 0.27 -2.27 -28.79
N ARG A 169 -0.68 -1.43 -29.18
CA ARG A 169 -1.94 -1.25 -28.45
C ARG A 169 -2.61 -2.59 -28.18
N GLY A 170 -3.27 -2.71 -27.04
CA GLY A 170 -3.86 -3.95 -26.55
C GLY A 170 -2.87 -4.86 -25.80
N SER A 171 -1.57 -4.54 -25.79
CA SER A 171 -0.58 -5.30 -25.02
C SER A 171 -0.71 -5.03 -23.52
N ALA A 172 -0.81 -6.09 -22.71
CA ALA A 172 -0.80 -5.96 -21.25
C ALA A 172 0.63 -5.74 -20.73
N ILE A 173 0.85 -4.62 -20.05
CA ILE A 173 2.13 -4.27 -19.42
C ILE A 173 1.92 -4.19 -17.92
N GLY A 174 2.66 -4.97 -17.15
CA GLY A 174 2.51 -5.02 -15.71
C GLY A 174 3.84 -5.12 -14.99
N MET A 175 3.88 -4.52 -13.81
CA MET A 175 4.97 -4.67 -12.85
C MET A 175 4.52 -5.52 -11.67
N SER A 176 5.47 -6.11 -10.95
CA SER A 176 5.21 -6.80 -9.69
C SER A 176 6.10 -6.18 -8.61
N ALA A 177 5.48 -5.75 -7.51
CA ALA A 177 6.21 -5.23 -6.35
C ALA A 177 7.20 -6.27 -5.81
N VAL A 178 6.84 -7.56 -5.85
CA VAL A 178 7.68 -8.68 -5.42
C VAL A 178 9.05 -8.66 -6.13
N ILE A 179 9.07 -8.45 -7.45
CA ILE A 179 10.32 -8.45 -8.22
C ILE A 179 11.25 -7.33 -7.76
N VAL A 180 10.72 -6.11 -7.57
CA VAL A 180 11.53 -4.96 -7.15
C VAL A 180 11.94 -5.07 -5.68
N HIS A 181 11.04 -5.54 -4.81
CA HIS A 181 11.31 -5.75 -3.39
C HIS A 181 12.37 -6.84 -3.14
N HIS A 182 12.61 -7.71 -4.13
CA HIS A 182 13.66 -8.74 -4.12
C HIS A 182 14.81 -8.48 -5.09
N ASP A 183 14.92 -7.28 -5.65
CA ASP A 183 16.10 -6.87 -6.40
C ASP A 183 17.28 -6.70 -5.41
N GLU A 184 18.20 -7.64 -5.40
CA GLU A 184 19.37 -7.66 -4.50
C GLU A 184 20.33 -6.48 -4.74
N SER A 185 20.23 -5.77 -5.88
CA SER A 185 20.98 -4.53 -6.09
C SER A 185 20.42 -3.35 -5.30
N ILE A 186 19.14 -3.41 -4.92
CA ILE A 186 18.43 -2.40 -4.13
C ILE A 186 18.30 -2.85 -2.67
N PHE A 187 17.93 -4.12 -2.46
CA PHE A 187 17.67 -4.71 -1.15
C PHE A 187 18.58 -5.93 -0.92
N PRO A 188 19.86 -5.74 -0.57
CA PRO A 188 20.75 -6.86 -0.22
C PRO A 188 20.16 -7.71 0.92
N ASP A 189 20.33 -9.03 0.79
CA ASP A 189 19.66 -10.03 1.62
C ASP A 189 18.14 -9.82 1.60
N SER A 190 17.54 -9.74 0.41
CA SER A 190 16.16 -9.27 0.25
C SER A 190 15.13 -10.13 0.98
N ASN A 191 15.42 -11.40 1.24
CA ASN A 191 14.53 -12.29 1.98
C ASN A 191 14.60 -12.09 3.50
N ALA A 192 15.62 -11.38 4.00
CA ALA A 192 15.77 -11.10 5.42
C ALA A 192 14.95 -9.88 5.83
N PHE A 193 14.12 -10.04 6.86
CA PHE A 193 13.45 -8.92 7.54
C PHE A 193 14.48 -8.13 8.35
N ARG A 194 14.91 -6.98 7.81
CA ARG A 194 15.96 -6.11 8.36
C ARG A 194 15.52 -4.65 8.38
N PRO A 195 14.80 -4.17 9.40
CA PRO A 195 14.38 -2.77 9.53
C PRO A 195 15.53 -1.77 9.37
N GLU A 196 16.74 -2.12 9.81
CA GLU A 196 17.94 -1.28 9.74
C GLU A 196 18.28 -0.82 8.32
N ARG A 197 17.82 -1.53 7.28
CA ARG A 197 18.00 -1.08 5.89
C ARG A 197 17.30 0.24 5.60
N TRP A 198 16.27 0.60 6.35
CA TRP A 198 15.54 1.86 6.20
C TRP A 198 16.16 3.01 7.00
N LEU A 199 17.24 2.78 7.74
CA LEU A 199 17.88 3.76 8.62
C LEU A 199 19.32 4.07 8.20
N ASP A 200 19.71 5.33 8.18
CA ASP A 200 21.10 5.76 8.01
C ASP A 200 21.92 5.57 9.30
N GLU A 201 23.20 5.92 9.25
CA GLU A 201 24.12 5.82 10.40
C GLU A 201 23.70 6.69 11.60
N GLN A 202 22.83 7.68 11.39
CA GLN A 202 22.28 8.55 12.43
C GLN A 202 20.86 8.13 12.85
N ASN A 203 20.41 6.92 12.50
CA ASN A 203 19.05 6.41 12.74
C ASN A 203 17.93 7.26 12.10
N ARG A 204 18.20 7.91 10.96
CA ARG A 204 17.19 8.65 10.19
C ARG A 204 16.72 7.83 9.00
N HIS A 205 15.48 8.06 8.58
CA HIS A 205 14.88 7.36 7.44
C HIS A 205 15.63 7.59 6.13
N ARG A 206 15.98 6.50 5.43
CA ARG A 206 16.61 6.46 4.11
C ARG A 206 15.58 6.69 3.00
N LYS A 207 15.34 7.96 2.67
CA LYS A 207 14.36 8.39 1.67
C LYS A 207 14.61 7.84 0.27
N GLU A 208 15.85 7.48 -0.05
CA GLU A 208 16.24 6.91 -1.33
C GLU A 208 15.62 5.54 -1.61
N LEU A 209 15.16 4.83 -0.58
CA LEU A 209 14.47 3.54 -0.70
C LEU A 209 12.97 3.69 -0.93
N ASP A 210 12.38 4.86 -0.65
CA ASP A 210 10.92 5.09 -0.80
C ASP A 210 10.43 4.93 -2.24
N ARG A 211 11.31 5.19 -3.22
CA ARG A 211 11.02 4.97 -4.65
C ARG A 211 10.92 3.48 -5.00
N ALA A 212 11.62 2.63 -4.26
CA ALA A 212 11.64 1.19 -4.44
C ALA A 212 10.60 0.46 -3.60
N LEU A 213 9.97 1.13 -2.63
CA LEU A 213 8.81 0.60 -1.91
C LEU A 213 7.54 0.75 -2.77
N LEU A 214 7.06 -0.38 -3.28
CA LEU A 214 5.94 -0.50 -4.21
C LEU A 214 4.72 -1.23 -3.63
N ALA A 215 4.67 -1.44 -2.30
CA ALA A 215 3.53 -2.07 -1.62
C ALA A 215 2.19 -1.37 -1.89
N PHE A 216 2.24 -0.07 -2.20
CA PHE A 216 1.09 0.76 -2.56
C PHE A 216 1.05 1.15 -4.04
N SER A 217 1.87 0.55 -4.91
CA SER A 217 2.09 0.99 -6.29
C SER A 217 2.56 2.46 -6.36
N LYS A 218 2.64 3.03 -7.57
CA LYS A 218 3.00 4.43 -7.84
C LYS A 218 2.19 4.98 -9.01
N GLY A 219 2.25 6.30 -9.22
CA GLY A 219 1.60 6.99 -10.34
C GLY A 219 0.09 7.17 -10.16
N SER A 220 -0.62 7.37 -11.27
CA SER A 220 -2.06 7.67 -11.31
C SER A 220 -2.98 6.58 -10.75
N ARG A 221 -2.43 5.40 -10.45
CA ARG A 221 -3.13 4.25 -9.87
C ARG A 221 -2.46 3.77 -8.57
N GLY A 222 -1.74 4.65 -7.88
CA GLY A 222 -1.27 4.40 -6.53
C GLY A 222 -2.43 4.16 -5.58
N CYS A 223 -2.21 3.35 -4.55
CA CYS A 223 -3.21 3.05 -3.53
C CYS A 223 -3.62 4.34 -2.80
N ILE A 224 -4.92 4.55 -2.64
CA ILE A 224 -5.47 5.72 -1.93
C ILE A 224 -5.38 5.58 -0.40
N GLY A 225 -5.21 4.35 0.11
CA GLY A 225 -5.14 4.04 1.54
C GLY A 225 -3.74 4.14 2.16
N ILE A 226 -2.81 4.85 1.53
CA ILE A 226 -1.44 5.04 2.05
C ILE A 226 -1.36 6.11 3.16
N LYS A 227 -2.39 6.94 3.30
CA LYS A 227 -2.39 8.13 4.15
C LYS A 227 -2.91 7.87 5.55
#